data_AF-A0A2T4JA80-F1
#
_entry.id   AF-A0A2T4JA80-F1
#
_cell.length_a   1.000
_cell.length_b   1.000
_cell.length_c   1.000
_cell.angle_alpha   90.00
_cell.angle_beta   90.00
_cell.angle_gamma   90.00
#
_symmetry.space_group_name_H-M   'P 1'
#
loop_
_entity.id
_entity.type
_entity.pdbx_description
1 polymer ?
#
loop_
_entity_poly.entity_id
_entity_poly.type
_entity_poly.pdbx_seq_one_letter_code
_entity_poly.pdbx_strand_id
1 'polypeptide(L)'
;MNFIKGSVLGLVFAAQVAGAASADVVYKCKIEDQRVNRGWIPNTVIVSHKPGAAEATVNDNGIMYKFGKPITVPVKAETAERLSLSWQIKLPAERGGGYLLTYSLSVFKSKKTAQVRALVHGYSRTMQSQGPCEVMKS
;
A
#
# COMPACT_ATOMS: atom_id res chain seq x y z
N MET A 1 49.05 18.18 -52.37
CA MET A 1 48.98 17.68 -50.98
C MET A 1 47.97 18.55 -50.23
N ASN A 2 46.68 18.18 -50.23
CA ASN A 2 46.00 17.37 -49.20
C ASN A 2 46.23 17.88 -47.77
N PHE A 3 45.19 18.41 -47.12
CA PHE A 3 44.62 17.84 -45.89
C PHE A 3 43.26 18.52 -45.58
N ILE A 4 42.18 17.81 -45.91
CA ILE A 4 40.83 18.06 -45.41
C ILE A 4 40.80 17.51 -43.98
N LYS A 5 40.50 18.33 -42.96
CA LYS A 5 40.15 17.85 -41.62
C LYS A 5 38.76 18.35 -41.29
N GLY A 6 37.78 17.49 -41.55
CA GLY A 6 36.36 17.75 -41.35
C GLY A 6 35.99 17.82 -39.87
N SER A 7 35.16 18.81 -39.54
CA SER A 7 34.45 18.93 -38.28
C SER A 7 33.31 17.91 -38.25
N VAL A 8 33.39 16.91 -37.37
CA VAL A 8 32.26 16.01 -37.09
C VAL A 8 31.40 16.65 -36.01
N LEU A 9 30.29 17.24 -36.42
CA LEU A 9 29.24 17.77 -35.54
C LEU A 9 28.40 16.57 -35.04
N GLY A 10 28.73 16.06 -33.86
CA GLY A 10 27.99 14.96 -33.23
C GLY A 10 26.65 15.43 -32.67
N LEU A 11 25.56 15.09 -33.34
CA LEU A 11 24.19 15.35 -32.87
C LEU A 11 23.84 14.33 -31.77
N VAL A 12 23.88 14.75 -30.51
CA VAL A 12 23.43 13.93 -29.38
C VAL A 12 21.89 13.95 -29.36
N PHE A 13 21.27 12.88 -29.84
CA PHE A 13 19.83 12.63 -29.65
C PHE A 13 19.57 12.32 -28.17
N ALA A 14 19.19 13.34 -27.41
CA ALA A 14 18.63 13.15 -26.07
C ALA A 14 17.23 12.54 -26.20
N ALA A 15 17.15 11.20 -26.22
CA ALA A 15 15.89 10.50 -26.09
C ALA A 15 15.33 10.74 -24.68
N GLN A 16 14.46 11.75 -24.55
CA GLN A 16 13.65 11.94 -23.36
C GLN A 16 12.67 10.77 -23.28
N VAL A 17 13.01 9.77 -22.46
CA VAL A 17 12.08 8.71 -22.08
C VAL A 17 11.03 9.37 -21.20
N ALA A 18 9.98 9.91 -21.82
CA ALA A 18 8.77 10.32 -21.11
C ALA A 18 8.13 9.02 -20.58
N GLY A 19 8.51 8.63 -19.37
CA GLY A 19 7.87 7.52 -18.67
C GLY A 19 6.38 7.82 -18.57
N ALA A 20 5.55 6.97 -19.20
CA ALA A 20 4.11 7.07 -19.08
C ALA A 20 3.76 7.15 -17.59
N ALA A 21 3.19 8.27 -17.17
CA ALA A 21 2.75 8.43 -15.80
C ALA A 21 1.62 7.42 -15.56
N SER A 22 1.94 6.30 -14.91
CA SER A 22 0.93 5.34 -14.48
C SER A 22 -0.04 6.04 -13.53
N ALA A 23 -1.31 5.98 -13.88
CA ALA A 23 -2.44 6.36 -13.03
C ALA A 23 -2.38 5.65 -11.67
N ASP A 24 -2.89 6.33 -10.65
CA ASP A 24 -3.07 5.72 -9.33
C ASP A 24 -4.13 4.62 -9.43
N VAL A 25 -3.87 3.50 -8.77
CA VAL A 25 -4.83 2.41 -8.59
C VAL A 25 -5.35 2.46 -7.17
N VAL A 26 -6.67 2.57 -7.02
CA VAL A 26 -7.34 2.56 -5.74
C VAL A 26 -7.99 1.20 -5.50
N TYR A 27 -7.61 0.56 -4.40
CA TYR A 27 -8.21 -0.67 -3.91
C TYR A 27 -9.08 -0.35 -2.71
N LYS A 28 -10.39 -0.57 -2.82
CA LYS A 28 -11.33 -0.48 -1.70
C LYS A 28 -11.76 -1.89 -1.30
N CYS A 29 -11.18 -2.39 -0.22
CA CYS A 29 -11.38 -3.77 0.23
C CYS A 29 -12.35 -3.82 1.41
N LYS A 30 -13.44 -4.58 1.26
CA LYS A 30 -14.36 -4.91 2.34
C LYS A 30 -13.87 -6.20 2.99
N ILE A 31 -13.45 -6.14 4.24
CA ILE A 31 -12.91 -7.28 4.96
C ILE A 31 -14.03 -7.91 5.77
N GLU A 32 -14.15 -9.23 5.71
CA GLU A 32 -15.15 -9.96 6.46
C GLU A 32 -14.91 -9.81 7.96
N ASP A 33 -15.95 -9.37 8.67
CA ASP A 33 -15.92 -9.34 10.13
C ASP A 33 -16.18 -10.76 10.64
N GLN A 34 -15.11 -11.45 11.01
CA GLN A 34 -15.20 -12.75 11.66
C GLN A 34 -15.19 -12.54 13.17
N ARG A 35 -16.09 -13.23 13.89
CA ARG A 35 -16.18 -13.17 15.37
C ARG A 35 -14.84 -13.38 16.07
N VAL A 36 -13.94 -14.18 15.48
CA VAL A 36 -12.59 -14.44 16.00
C VAL A 36 -11.67 -13.21 15.99
N ASN A 37 -11.96 -12.19 15.17
CA ASN A 37 -11.18 -10.97 15.04
C ASN A 37 -11.44 -9.96 16.17
N ARG A 38 -12.53 -10.12 16.92
CA ARG A 38 -12.89 -9.28 18.09
C ARG A 38 -12.81 -7.77 17.83
N GLY A 39 -13.09 -7.33 16.60
CA GLY A 39 -13.02 -5.91 16.20
C GLY A 39 -11.61 -5.35 15.95
N TRP A 40 -10.55 -6.16 16.03
CA TRP A 40 -9.17 -5.69 15.79
C TRP A 40 -8.82 -5.57 14.31
N ILE A 41 -9.55 -6.24 13.43
CA ILE A 41 -9.38 -6.15 11.98
C ILE A 41 -10.32 -5.08 11.43
N PRO A 42 -9.83 -4.12 10.64
CA PRO A 42 -10.69 -3.12 10.00
C PRO A 42 -11.63 -3.78 8.99
N ASN A 43 -12.91 -3.44 9.04
CA ASN A 43 -13.92 -3.95 8.10
C ASN A 43 -13.79 -3.35 6.69
N THR A 44 -13.05 -2.25 6.55
CA THR A 44 -12.75 -1.63 5.27
C THR A 44 -11.33 -1.08 5.27
N VAL A 45 -10.57 -1.41 4.23
CA VAL A 45 -9.23 -0.86 3.98
C VAL A 45 -9.22 -0.26 2.58
N ILE A 46 -8.82 1.01 2.48
CA ILE A 46 -8.65 1.72 1.21
C ILE A 46 -7.17 1.96 0.99
N VAL A 47 -6.68 1.62 -0.19
CA VAL A 47 -5.30 1.83 -0.61
C VAL A 47 -5.29 2.61 -1.91
N SER A 48 -4.60 3.74 -1.96
CA SER A 48 -4.18 4.37 -3.22
C SER A 48 -2.71 4.05 -3.48
N HIS A 49 -2.39 3.53 -4.65
CA HIS A 49 -1.04 3.18 -5.01
C HIS A 49 -0.77 3.38 -6.50
N LYS A 50 0.30 4.10 -6.81
CA LYS A 50 0.84 4.20 -8.16
C LYS A 50 1.74 2.99 -8.45
N PRO A 51 1.50 2.19 -9.50
CA PRO A 51 2.33 1.03 -9.82
C PRO A 51 3.81 1.37 -9.91
N GLY A 52 4.65 0.61 -9.20
CA GLY A 52 6.10 0.82 -9.12
C GLY A 52 6.55 1.87 -8.10
N ALA A 53 5.64 2.52 -7.39
CA ALA A 53 6.00 3.46 -6.33
C ALA A 53 6.50 2.74 -5.08
N ALA A 54 7.44 3.36 -4.36
CA ALA A 54 7.95 2.84 -3.09
C ALA A 54 6.95 2.97 -1.93
N GLU A 55 5.89 3.76 -2.12
CA GLU A 55 4.92 4.09 -1.09
C GLU A 55 3.48 3.96 -1.60
N ALA A 56 2.55 3.80 -0.65
CA ALA A 56 1.13 3.80 -0.89
C ALA A 56 0.43 4.63 0.20
N THR A 57 -0.73 5.19 -0.13
CA THR A 57 -1.60 5.84 0.86
C THR A 57 -2.62 4.83 1.35
N VAL A 58 -2.74 4.66 2.66
CA VAL A 58 -3.67 3.71 3.30
C VAL A 58 -4.64 4.46 4.20
N ASN A 59 -5.89 4.03 4.17
CA ASN A 59 -6.93 4.49 5.08
C ASN A 59 -7.75 3.31 5.61
N ASP A 60 -8.06 3.35 6.90
CA ASP A 60 -9.00 2.46 7.56
C ASP A 60 -9.60 3.19 8.78
N ASN A 61 -10.55 2.55 9.48
CA ASN A 61 -11.20 3.14 10.64
C ASN A 61 -10.23 3.39 11.83
N GLY A 62 -9.22 2.53 12.01
CA GLY A 62 -8.19 2.71 13.04
C GLY A 62 -7.24 3.87 12.73
N ILE A 63 -6.86 4.02 11.46
CA ILE A 63 -6.08 5.16 10.94
C ILE A 63 -6.87 6.46 11.11
N MET A 64 -8.14 6.50 10.70
CA MET A 64 -8.97 7.69 10.86
C MET A 64 -9.16 8.05 12.33
N TYR A 65 -9.43 7.06 13.19
CA TYR A 65 -9.57 7.30 14.63
C TYR A 65 -8.27 7.85 15.24
N LYS A 66 -7.11 7.34 14.83
CA LYS A 66 -5.81 7.72 15.41
C LYS A 66 -5.25 9.04 14.85
N PHE A 67 -5.32 9.22 13.54
CA PHE A 67 -4.60 10.29 12.83
C PHE A 67 -5.53 11.32 12.17
N GLY A 68 -6.83 11.02 12.04
CA GLY A 68 -7.81 11.91 11.40
C GLY A 68 -7.68 12.03 9.88
N LYS A 69 -6.73 11.30 9.27
CA LYS A 69 -6.47 11.32 7.83
C LYS A 69 -5.77 10.03 7.37
N PRO A 70 -5.82 9.70 6.07
CA PRO A 70 -5.01 8.63 5.48
C PRO A 70 -3.52 8.83 5.75
N ILE A 71 -2.77 7.74 5.81
CA ILE A 71 -1.32 7.75 6.05
C ILE A 71 -0.56 7.18 4.86
N THR A 72 0.65 7.69 4.63
CA THR A 72 1.59 7.10 3.68
C THR A 72 2.35 5.96 4.36
N VAL A 73 2.47 4.83 3.67
CA VAL A 73 3.16 3.64 4.16
C VAL A 73 4.11 3.09 3.08
N PRO A 74 5.25 2.50 3.47
CA PRO A 74 6.15 1.87 2.51
C PRO A 74 5.51 0.61 1.92
N VAL A 75 5.71 0.42 0.62
CA VAL A 75 5.38 -0.82 -0.07
C VAL A 75 6.41 -1.88 0.32
N LYS A 76 5.94 -2.98 0.92
CA LYS A 76 6.82 -4.07 1.33
C LYS A 76 7.19 -4.98 0.17
N ALA A 77 6.26 -5.18 -0.76
CA ALA A 77 6.48 -5.90 -2.01
C ALA A 77 5.39 -5.54 -3.02
N GLU A 78 5.77 -5.45 -4.27
CA GLU A 78 4.85 -5.36 -5.40
C GLU A 78 5.27 -6.33 -6.50
N THR A 79 4.33 -7.17 -6.95
CA THR A 79 4.46 -8.02 -8.13
C THR A 79 3.24 -7.84 -9.02
N ALA A 80 3.18 -8.54 -10.17
CA ALA A 80 2.00 -8.55 -11.01
C ALA A 80 0.77 -9.15 -10.28
N GLU A 81 0.99 -10.05 -9.32
CA GLU A 81 -0.04 -10.77 -8.60
C GLU A 81 -0.43 -10.09 -7.27
N ARG A 82 0.52 -9.42 -6.61
CA ARG A 82 0.34 -9.00 -5.21
C ARG A 82 0.88 -7.60 -4.91
N LEU A 83 0.14 -6.84 -4.11
CA LEU A 83 0.65 -5.66 -3.40
C LEU A 83 0.65 -5.96 -1.89
N SER A 84 1.79 -5.74 -1.22
CA SER A 84 1.93 -5.98 0.21
C SER A 84 2.34 -4.71 0.96
N LEU A 85 1.57 -4.36 1.99
CA LEU A 85 1.77 -3.19 2.83
C LEU A 85 1.80 -3.59 4.30
N SER A 86 2.44 -2.77 5.14
CA SER A 86 2.37 -2.92 6.59
C SER A 86 2.49 -1.57 7.28
N TRP A 87 1.70 -1.39 8.34
CA TRP A 87 1.71 -0.19 9.16
C TRP A 87 1.43 -0.51 10.61
N GLN A 88 1.67 0.48 11.46
CA GLN A 88 1.44 0.38 12.90
C GLN A 88 0.53 1.50 13.36
N ILE A 89 -0.35 1.19 14.31
CA ILE A 89 -1.14 2.18 15.03
C ILE A 89 -1.01 1.91 16.52
N LYS A 90 -0.93 2.99 17.31
CA LYS A 90 -0.99 2.93 18.77
C LYS A 90 -2.30 3.53 19.26
N LEU A 91 -3.23 2.67 19.64
CA LEU A 91 -4.53 3.07 20.16
C LEU A 91 -4.45 3.37 21.67
N PRO A 92 -5.12 4.43 22.16
CA PRO A 92 -5.24 4.66 23.60
C PRO A 92 -6.08 3.56 24.27
N ALA A 93 -5.85 3.34 25.56
CA ALA A 93 -6.66 2.49 26.41
C ALA A 93 -7.14 3.30 27.62
N GLU A 94 -8.32 2.99 28.16
CA GLU A 94 -8.89 3.71 29.32
C GLU A 94 -8.02 3.60 30.58
N ARG A 95 -7.27 2.50 30.72
CA ARG A 95 -6.28 2.29 31.78
C ARG A 95 -5.02 1.67 31.17
N GLY A 96 -3.86 2.29 31.38
CA GLY A 96 -2.56 1.80 30.87
C GLY A 96 -2.13 2.37 29.50
N GLY A 97 -0.90 2.05 29.08
CA GLY A 97 -0.14 2.69 27.99
C GLY A 97 -0.62 2.48 26.54
N GLY A 98 -1.86 2.03 26.34
CA GLY A 98 -2.47 1.78 25.02
C GLY A 98 -2.08 0.45 24.36
N TYR A 99 -2.69 0.16 23.21
CA TYR A 99 -2.42 -1.02 22.39
C TYR A 99 -1.62 -0.65 21.15
N LEU A 100 -0.46 -1.27 20.96
CA LEU A 100 0.26 -1.21 19.70
C LEU A 100 -0.25 -2.33 18.79
N LEU A 101 -0.70 -1.97 17.60
CA LEU A 101 -1.13 -2.91 16.57
C LEU A 101 -0.21 -2.82 15.38
N THR A 102 0.14 -3.97 14.82
CA THR A 102 0.80 -4.08 13.51
C THR A 102 -0.16 -4.74 12.54
N TYR A 103 -0.45 -4.02 11.46
CA TYR A 103 -1.24 -4.51 10.36
C TYR A 103 -0.34 -4.93 9.20
N SER A 104 -0.76 -5.99 8.53
CA SER A 104 -0.19 -6.42 7.25
C SER A 104 -1.33 -6.66 6.28
N LEU A 105 -1.28 -6.02 5.12
CA LEU A 105 -2.23 -6.17 4.04
C LEU A 105 -1.56 -6.84 2.85
N SER A 106 -2.24 -7.82 2.25
CA SER A 106 -1.90 -8.35 0.94
C SER A 106 -3.11 -8.25 0.02
N VAL A 107 -3.00 -7.44 -1.04
CA VAL A 107 -3.99 -7.35 -2.11
C VAL A 107 -3.59 -8.30 -3.22
N PHE A 108 -4.46 -9.25 -3.55
CA PHE A 108 -4.29 -10.19 -4.65
C PHE A 108 -4.96 -9.61 -5.90
N LYS A 109 -4.14 -9.02 -6.79
CA LYS A 109 -4.57 -8.17 -7.92
C LYS A 109 -5.51 -8.91 -8.87
N SER A 110 -5.17 -10.16 -9.24
CA SER A 110 -5.97 -10.97 -10.17
C SER A 110 -7.30 -11.42 -9.59
N LYS A 111 -7.31 -11.79 -8.30
CA LYS A 111 -8.50 -12.27 -7.59
C LYS A 111 -9.40 -11.13 -7.10
N LYS A 112 -8.89 -9.89 -7.10
CA LYS A 112 -9.56 -8.71 -6.52
C LYS A 112 -10.00 -8.99 -5.08
N THR A 113 -9.11 -9.57 -4.29
CA THR A 113 -9.32 -9.83 -2.86
C THR A 113 -8.16 -9.26 -2.06
N ALA A 114 -8.39 -9.06 -0.77
CA ALA A 114 -7.35 -8.74 0.19
C ALA A 114 -7.38 -9.70 1.36
N GLN A 115 -6.20 -9.93 1.94
CA GLN A 115 -6.03 -10.52 3.25
C GLN A 115 -5.41 -9.48 4.18
N VAL A 116 -6.00 -9.32 5.36
CA VAL A 116 -5.49 -8.46 6.43
C VAL A 116 -5.09 -9.34 7.61
N ARG A 117 -3.92 -9.07 8.19
CA ARG A 117 -3.50 -9.61 9.47
C ARG A 117 -3.33 -8.48 10.47
N ALA A 118 -3.71 -8.73 11.71
CA ALA A 118 -3.52 -7.83 12.83
C ALA A 118 -2.80 -8.55 13.97
N LEU A 119 -1.67 -7.98 14.39
CA LEU A 119 -0.94 -8.40 15.59
C LEU A 119 -1.13 -7.32 16.66
N VAL A 120 -1.74 -7.69 17.79
CA VAL A 120 -1.80 -6.83 18.98
C VAL A 120 -0.61 -7.18 19.86
N HIS A 121 0.31 -6.24 20.02
CA HIS A 121 1.50 -6.45 20.82
C HIS A 121 1.12 -6.71 22.28
N GLY A 122 1.81 -7.67 22.91
CA GLY A 122 1.48 -8.15 24.26
C GLY A 122 0.42 -9.26 24.31
N TYR A 123 -0.16 -9.65 23.16
CA TYR A 123 -1.06 -10.80 23.05
C TYR A 123 -0.43 -11.90 22.19
N SER A 124 -0.73 -13.16 22.51
CA SER A 124 -0.16 -14.33 21.81
C SER A 124 -0.81 -14.65 20.46
N ARG A 125 -1.90 -13.96 20.09
CA ARG A 125 -2.69 -14.29 18.90
C ARG A 125 -2.56 -13.21 17.83
N THR A 126 -2.29 -13.67 16.61
CA THR A 126 -2.50 -12.89 15.39
C THR A 126 -3.89 -13.19 14.85
N MET A 127 -4.61 -12.16 14.43
CA MET A 127 -5.91 -12.30 13.77
C MET A 127 -5.72 -12.13 12.28
N GLN A 128 -6.55 -12.81 11.50
CA GLN A 128 -6.53 -12.72 10.05
C GLN A 128 -7.95 -12.77 9.51
N SER A 129 -8.22 -11.94 8.51
CA SER A 129 -9.43 -12.02 7.72
C SER A 129 -9.14 -11.67 6.26
N GLN A 130 -10.12 -11.88 5.41
CA GLN A 130 -10.05 -11.59 3.99
C GLN A 130 -11.35 -10.97 3.50
N GLY A 131 -11.33 -10.48 2.27
CA GLY A 131 -12.55 -10.09 1.59
C GLY A 131 -12.30 -9.48 0.22
N PRO A 132 -13.38 -9.15 -0.51
CA PRO A 132 -13.30 -8.62 -1.87
C PRO A 132 -12.80 -7.17 -1.90
N CYS A 133 -12.20 -6.79 -3.03
CA CYS A 133 -11.77 -5.43 -3.33
C CYS A 133 -12.42 -4.91 -4.61
N GLU A 134 -12.95 -3.70 -4.53
CA GLU A 134 -13.28 -2.87 -5.70
C GLU A 134 -11.99 -2.18 -6.16
N VAL A 135 -11.73 -2.19 -7.48
CA VAL A 135 -10.50 -1.63 -8.07
C VAL A 135 -10.89 -0.48 -9.00
N MET A 136 -10.32 0.69 -8.76
CA MET A 136 -10.56 1.91 -9.54
C MET A 136 -9.24 2.45 -10.05
N LYS A 137 -9.23 3.05 -11.23
CA LYS A 137 -8.09 3.80 -11.76
C LYS A 137 -8.43 5.28 -11.69
N SER A 138 -7.50 6.09 -11.18
CA SER A 138 -7.64 7.55 -11.11
C SER A 138 -6.85 8.26 -12.20
#